data_AF-A0A3B8ZJF6-F1
#
_entry.id   AF-A0A3B8ZJF6-F1
#
_cell.length_a   1.000
_cell.length_b   1.000
_cell.length_c   1.000
_cell.angle_alpha   90.00
_cell.angle_beta   90.00
_cell.angle_gamma   90.00
#
_symmetry.space_group_name_H-M   'P 1'
#
loop_
_entity.id
_entity.type
_entity.pdbx_description
1 polymer ?
#
loop_
_entity_poly.entity_id
_entity_poly.type
_entity_poly.pdbx_seq_one_letter_code
_entity_poly.pdbx_strand_id
1 'polypeptide(L)'
;MGVGLVEPVDDLRISNPASSQRLMNALSDYMVTEKYDLKSLMRLILNSRVYQLSSLATPQNEHDTRLFCRYYPRRHMAEVLHDAVVKVTEVPTTFDNIDFSGADKQSTAFYPLGTKAIGLYDSAVSNSFLQIFGRHQRQITCDCQRSDQPTVVQALHWNNGNTLNDKLSHKESIVSRWNAKQ
;
A
#
# COMPACT_ATOMS: atom_id res chain seq x y z
N MET A 1 5.27 13.25 -0.72
CA MET A 1 4.99 13.13 -2.17
C MET A 1 4.62 11.69 -2.51
N GLY A 2 3.68 11.47 -3.43
CA GLY A 2 3.18 10.14 -3.79
C GLY A 2 2.54 10.04 -5.17
N VAL A 3 2.75 11.06 -6.00
CA VAL A 3 2.33 11.18 -7.40
C VAL A 3 3.61 11.47 -8.19
N GLY A 4 3.70 10.95 -9.42
CA GLY A 4 4.87 11.16 -10.27
C GLY A 4 5.03 12.63 -10.69
N LEU A 5 6.25 13.03 -11.07
CA LEU A 5 6.44 14.32 -11.77
C LEU A 5 5.80 14.29 -13.16
N VAL A 6 5.58 13.10 -13.72
CA VAL A 6 4.77 12.82 -14.91
C VAL A 6 3.81 11.71 -14.51
N GLU A 7 2.55 11.82 -14.94
CA GLU A 7 1.52 10.85 -14.66
C GLU A 7 0.81 10.50 -15.98
N PRO A 8 0.76 9.22 -16.39
CA PRO A 8 1.43 8.05 -15.80
C PRO A 8 2.96 8.14 -15.79
N VAL A 9 3.62 7.47 -14.85
CA VAL A 9 5.09 7.53 -14.68
C VAL A 9 5.89 7.01 -15.89
N ASP A 10 5.26 6.21 -16.74
CA ASP A 10 5.81 5.62 -17.96
C ASP A 10 5.49 6.43 -19.24
N ASP A 11 4.63 7.45 -19.16
CA ASP A 11 4.17 8.22 -20.33
C ASP A 11 4.98 9.51 -20.56
N LEU A 12 6.28 9.36 -20.85
CA LEU A 12 7.21 10.48 -21.08
C LEU A 12 7.11 11.04 -22.51
N ARG A 13 5.98 11.67 -22.85
CA ARG A 13 5.74 12.30 -24.17
C ARG A 13 5.84 13.81 -24.11
N ILE A 14 6.15 14.44 -25.24
CA ILE A 14 6.13 15.92 -25.37
C ILE A 14 4.73 16.49 -25.06
N SER A 15 3.68 15.74 -25.38
CA SER A 15 2.28 16.09 -25.07
C SER A 15 1.89 15.90 -23.60
N ASN A 16 2.72 15.23 -22.79
CA ASN A 16 2.52 15.00 -21.37
C ASN A 16 3.74 15.54 -20.56
N PRO A 17 3.91 16.86 -20.48
CA PRO A 17 5.07 17.45 -19.82
C PRO A 17 5.03 17.23 -18.31
N ALA A 18 6.21 17.21 -17.68
CA ALA A 18 6.31 17.10 -16.23
C ALA A 18 5.63 18.27 -15.50
N SER A 19 5.08 18.01 -14.31
CA SER A 19 4.41 19.02 -13.47
C SER A 19 5.30 20.24 -13.24
N SER A 20 6.61 20.00 -13.09
CA SER A 20 7.68 21.01 -13.06
C SER A 20 8.89 20.57 -13.88
N GLN A 21 9.06 21.14 -15.07
CA GLN A 21 10.20 20.83 -15.95
C GLN A 21 11.55 21.21 -15.32
N ARG A 22 11.59 22.31 -14.56
CA ARG A 22 12.81 22.76 -13.87
C ARG A 22 13.28 21.72 -12.85
N LEU A 23 12.35 21.15 -12.10
CA LEU A 23 12.65 20.10 -11.12
C LEU A 23 13.09 18.82 -11.82
N MET A 24 12.40 18.42 -12.90
CA MET A 24 12.78 17.24 -13.69
C MET A 24 14.22 17.36 -14.22
N ASN A 25 14.58 18.49 -14.83
CA ASN A 25 15.93 18.71 -15.34
C ASN A 25 16.97 18.68 -14.22
N ALA A 26 16.71 19.34 -13.09
CA ALA A 26 17.64 19.35 -11.95
C ALA A 26 17.87 17.95 -11.36
N LEU A 27 16.83 17.10 -11.29
CA LEU A 27 16.97 15.72 -10.84
C LEU A 27 17.73 14.86 -11.86
N SER A 28 17.51 15.08 -13.16
CA SER A 28 18.28 14.42 -14.22
C SER A 28 19.77 14.77 -14.15
N ASP A 29 20.10 16.06 -14.00
CA ASP A 29 21.49 16.52 -13.86
C ASP A 29 22.16 15.95 -12.59
N TYR A 30 21.40 15.88 -11.48
CA TYR A 30 21.85 15.23 -10.26
C TYR A 30 22.15 13.74 -10.46
N MET A 31 21.30 13.00 -11.17
CA MET A 31 21.55 11.60 -11.49
C MET A 31 22.82 11.41 -12.33
N VAL A 32 23.05 12.26 -13.34
CA VAL A 32 24.28 12.20 -14.15
C VAL A 32 25.51 12.46 -13.28
N THR A 33 25.44 13.47 -12.41
CA THR A 33 26.53 13.84 -11.49
C THR A 33 26.86 12.71 -10.51
N GLU A 34 25.83 12.05 -9.97
CA GLU A 34 25.95 10.92 -9.04
C GLU A 34 26.14 9.56 -9.75
N LYS A 35 26.45 9.56 -11.06
CA LYS A 35 26.67 8.33 -11.86
C LYS A 35 25.53 7.32 -11.76
N TYR A 36 24.29 7.83 -11.74
CA TYR A 36 23.06 7.06 -11.67
C TYR A 36 22.88 6.25 -10.37
N ASP A 37 23.47 6.68 -9.24
CA ASP A 37 23.18 6.08 -7.94
C ASP A 37 21.76 6.44 -7.45
N LEU A 38 20.85 5.47 -7.57
CA LEU A 38 19.48 5.59 -7.10
C LEU A 38 19.39 5.82 -5.58
N LYS A 39 20.33 5.29 -4.79
CA LYS A 39 20.30 5.47 -3.32
C LYS A 39 20.56 6.93 -2.95
N SER A 40 21.50 7.59 -3.62
CA SER A 40 21.76 9.02 -3.46
C SER A 40 20.53 9.86 -3.84
N LEU A 41 19.91 9.58 -4.98
CA LEU A 41 18.68 10.26 -5.41
C LEU A 41 17.54 10.09 -4.40
N MET A 42 17.28 8.86 -3.94
CA MET A 42 16.27 8.59 -2.94
C MET A 42 16.56 9.35 -1.64
N ARG A 43 17.81 9.37 -1.18
CA ARG A 43 18.21 10.12 0.02
C ARG A 43 17.95 11.62 -0.15
N LEU A 44 18.26 12.20 -1.31
CA LEU A 44 17.98 13.60 -1.62
C LEU A 44 16.48 13.91 -1.53
N ILE A 45 15.65 13.09 -2.18
CA ILE A 45 14.19 13.28 -2.21
C ILE A 45 13.60 13.13 -0.80
N LEU A 46 13.95 12.07 -0.07
CA LEU A 46 13.41 11.77 1.27
C LEU A 46 13.80 12.82 2.32
N ASN A 47 14.94 13.48 2.15
CA ASN A 47 15.38 14.57 3.02
C ASN A 47 14.92 15.96 2.55
N SER A 48 14.18 16.05 1.44
CA SER A 48 13.69 17.33 0.94
C SER A 48 12.52 17.87 1.79
N ARG A 49 12.44 19.20 1.90
CA ARG A 49 11.32 19.87 2.57
C ARG A 49 9.97 19.47 1.96
N VAL A 50 9.90 19.35 0.63
CA VAL A 50 8.67 19.00 -0.10
C VAL A 50 8.19 17.59 0.26
N TYR A 51 9.10 16.64 0.47
CA TYR A 51 8.73 15.29 0.90
C TYR A 51 8.18 15.27 2.33
N GLN A 52 8.73 16.13 3.20
CA GLN A 52 8.39 16.23 4.62
C GLN A 52 7.22 17.19 4.94
N LEU A 53 6.54 17.73 3.92
CA LEU A 53 5.38 18.60 4.13
C LEU A 53 4.25 17.87 4.87
N SER A 54 3.50 18.61 5.68
CA SER A 54 2.30 18.09 6.35
C SER A 54 1.21 17.72 5.35
N SER A 55 0.33 16.80 5.76
CA SER A 55 -0.88 16.48 5.01
C SER A 55 -2.05 17.43 5.25
N LEU A 56 -1.97 18.24 6.30
CA LEU A 56 -2.99 19.22 6.64
C LEU A 56 -2.93 20.38 5.63
N ALA A 57 -4.05 20.62 4.94
CA ALA A 57 -4.18 21.72 4.01
C ALA A 57 -4.32 23.07 4.74
N THR A 58 -3.75 24.11 4.15
CA THR A 58 -4.02 25.51 4.50
C THR A 58 -4.97 26.12 3.46
N PRO A 59 -5.67 27.22 3.77
CA PRO A 59 -6.59 27.85 2.82
C PRO A 59 -5.95 28.19 1.45
N GLN A 60 -4.64 28.44 1.44
CA GLN A 60 -3.89 28.81 0.22
C GLN A 60 -3.51 27.61 -0.64
N ASN A 61 -3.45 26.39 -0.08
CA ASN A 61 -2.97 25.21 -0.81
C ASN A 61 -4.05 24.12 -0.98
N GLU A 62 -5.25 24.31 -0.43
CA GLU A 62 -6.33 23.32 -0.43
C GLU A 62 -6.64 22.78 -1.83
N HIS A 63 -6.68 23.68 -2.82
CA HIS A 63 -7.03 23.36 -4.21
C HIS A 63 -5.82 23.01 -5.08
N ASP A 64 -4.60 23.08 -4.53
CA ASP A 64 -3.41 22.68 -5.26
C ASP A 64 -3.31 21.14 -5.29
N THR A 65 -3.41 20.59 -6.49
CA THR A 65 -3.28 19.16 -6.79
C THR A 65 -2.07 18.84 -7.66
N ARG A 66 -1.31 19.86 -8.09
CA ARG A 66 -0.28 19.72 -9.13
C ARG A 66 1.14 20.00 -8.65
N LEU A 67 1.34 20.95 -7.74
CA LEU A 67 2.67 21.41 -7.33
C LEU A 67 3.16 20.77 -6.02
N PHE A 68 2.49 19.72 -5.55
CA PHE A 68 2.88 18.97 -4.35
C PHE A 68 3.02 19.84 -3.10
N CYS A 69 2.17 20.88 -2.97
CA CYS A 69 2.19 21.83 -1.85
C CYS A 69 1.81 21.22 -0.49
N ARG A 70 1.43 19.93 -0.46
CA ARG A 70 1.18 19.14 0.76
C ARG A 70 1.45 17.66 0.53
N TYR A 71 1.55 16.90 1.61
CA TYR A 71 1.53 15.45 1.52
C TYR A 71 0.11 14.93 1.32
N TYR A 72 -0.15 14.25 0.21
CA TYR A 72 -1.44 13.57 0.01
C TYR A 72 -1.44 12.25 0.79
N PRO A 73 -2.41 12.03 1.70
CA PRO A 73 -2.57 10.74 2.37
C PRO A 73 -2.72 9.63 1.32
N ARG A 74 -1.98 8.54 1.53
CA ARG A 74 -2.06 7.36 0.67
C ARG A 74 -2.63 6.21 1.46
N ARG A 75 -3.49 5.45 0.80
CA ARG A 75 -3.94 4.18 1.35
C ARG A 75 -2.75 3.22 1.42
N HIS A 76 -2.63 2.50 2.53
CA HIS A 76 -1.65 1.43 2.62
C HIS A 76 -2.06 0.26 1.73
N MET A 77 -1.06 -0.51 1.29
CA MET A 77 -1.26 -1.77 0.58
C MET A 77 -2.14 -2.72 1.38
N ALA A 78 -2.96 -3.54 0.70
CA ALA A 78 -3.85 -4.52 1.34
C ALA A 78 -3.09 -5.42 2.34
N GLU A 79 -1.88 -5.85 1.95
CA GLU A 79 -0.98 -6.67 2.75
C GLU A 79 -0.52 -5.94 4.01
N VAL A 80 -0.14 -4.66 3.88
CA VAL A 80 0.29 -3.81 5.00
C VAL A 80 -0.88 -3.51 5.94
N LEU A 81 -2.07 -3.23 5.41
CA LEU A 81 -3.29 -3.04 6.20
C LEU A 81 -3.64 -4.29 7.00
N HIS A 82 -3.61 -5.46 6.33
CA HIS A 82 -3.86 -6.74 6.99
C HIS A 82 -2.84 -6.98 8.12
N ASP A 83 -1.55 -6.81 7.83
CA ASP A 83 -0.49 -7.02 8.81
C ASP A 83 -0.58 -6.04 9.99
N ALA A 84 -1.05 -4.81 9.75
CA ALA A 84 -1.33 -3.86 10.83
C ALA A 84 -2.47 -4.35 11.73
N VAL A 85 -3.57 -4.88 11.18
CA VAL A 85 -4.66 -5.48 11.96
C VAL A 85 -4.17 -6.66 12.79
N VAL A 86 -3.43 -7.57 12.16
CA VAL A 86 -2.85 -8.73 12.86
C VAL A 86 -1.93 -8.29 13.99
N LYS A 87 -1.09 -7.27 13.75
CA LYS A 87 -0.18 -6.74 14.77
C LYS A 87 -0.90 -6.09 15.94
N VAL A 88 -1.99 -5.35 15.69
CA VAL A 88 -2.76 -4.68 16.75
C VAL A 88 -3.60 -5.68 17.54
N THR A 89 -4.25 -6.62 16.85
CA THR A 89 -5.11 -7.63 17.50
C THR A 89 -4.31 -8.73 18.19
N GLU A 90 -3.05 -8.92 17.77
CA GLU A 90 -2.17 -10.04 18.13
C GLU A 90 -2.70 -11.43 17.76
N VAL A 91 -3.72 -11.48 16.89
CA VAL A 91 -4.29 -12.73 16.39
C VAL A 91 -3.74 -13.01 15.00
N PRO A 92 -2.83 -13.99 14.83
CA PRO A 92 -2.27 -14.33 13.53
C PRO A 92 -3.36 -14.81 12.57
N THR A 93 -3.18 -14.55 11.28
CA THR A 93 -4.01 -15.12 10.21
C THR A 93 -3.30 -16.35 9.66
N THR A 94 -4.03 -17.42 9.39
CA THR A 94 -3.52 -18.58 8.64
C THR A 94 -3.74 -18.37 7.15
N PHE A 95 -2.81 -18.88 6.36
CA PHE A 95 -2.90 -18.90 4.91
C PHE A 95 -2.86 -20.36 4.49
N ASP A 96 -4.04 -20.95 4.29
CA ASP A 96 -4.19 -22.41 4.21
C ASP A 96 -4.33 -22.93 2.78
N ASN A 97 -4.78 -22.09 1.84
CA ASN A 97 -5.09 -22.50 0.48
C ASN A 97 -4.59 -21.49 -0.56
N ILE A 98 -4.20 -22.01 -1.73
CA ILE A 98 -4.04 -21.26 -2.99
C ILE A 98 -5.19 -21.67 -3.91
N ASP A 99 -5.85 -20.69 -4.52
CA ASP A 99 -6.91 -20.91 -5.50
C ASP A 99 -6.33 -20.87 -6.92
N PHE A 100 -6.50 -21.94 -7.70
CA PHE A 100 -6.11 -21.99 -9.12
C PHE A 100 -7.30 -21.72 -10.05
N SER A 101 -6.96 -21.31 -11.27
CA SER A 101 -7.91 -21.18 -12.39
C SER A 101 -8.51 -22.56 -12.71
N GLY A 102 -9.72 -22.85 -12.25
CA GLY A 102 -10.37 -24.15 -12.43
C GLY A 102 -11.07 -24.74 -11.19
N ALA A 103 -11.12 -23.98 -10.08
CA ALA A 103 -11.65 -24.41 -8.78
C ALA A 103 -10.78 -25.42 -8.01
N ASP A 104 -9.61 -25.74 -8.54
CA ASP A 104 -8.59 -26.51 -7.82
C ASP A 104 -8.00 -25.67 -6.68
N LYS A 105 -7.85 -26.31 -5.51
CA LYS A 105 -7.24 -25.72 -4.32
C LYS A 105 -6.02 -26.53 -3.91
N GLN A 106 -4.91 -25.85 -3.70
CA GLN A 106 -3.71 -26.47 -3.13
C GLN A 106 -3.50 -25.96 -1.71
N SER A 107 -3.24 -26.88 -0.79
CA SER A 107 -2.91 -26.52 0.58
C SER A 107 -1.54 -25.85 0.66
N THR A 108 -1.45 -24.78 1.44
CA THR A 108 -0.21 -24.03 1.70
C THR A 108 0.37 -24.33 3.07
N ALA A 109 0.59 -25.62 3.36
CA ALA A 109 1.19 -26.08 4.62
C ALA A 109 2.61 -25.49 4.89
N PHE A 110 3.26 -24.92 3.88
CA PHE A 110 4.57 -24.27 4.00
C PHE A 110 4.52 -22.86 4.61
N TYR A 111 3.34 -22.26 4.80
CA TYR A 111 3.21 -21.00 5.55
C TYR A 111 2.94 -21.30 7.03
N PRO A 112 3.93 -21.10 7.93
CA PRO A 112 3.70 -21.28 9.35
C PRO A 112 2.75 -20.21 9.90
N LEU A 113 2.14 -20.51 11.06
CA LEU A 113 1.33 -19.55 11.79
C LEU A 113 2.13 -18.27 12.09
N GLY A 114 1.54 -17.11 11.82
CA GLY A 114 2.21 -15.81 12.01
C GLY A 114 2.99 -15.31 10.79
N THR A 115 2.91 -16.00 9.65
CA THR A 115 3.38 -15.46 8.37
C THR A 115 2.70 -14.12 8.09
N LYS A 116 3.49 -13.12 7.67
CA LYS A 116 2.97 -11.80 7.29
C LYS A 116 2.42 -11.85 5.87
N ALA A 117 1.34 -11.13 5.61
CA ALA A 117 0.76 -11.01 4.27
C ALA A 117 1.76 -10.42 3.27
N ILE A 118 2.63 -9.50 3.71
CA ILE A 118 3.68 -8.93 2.83
C ILE A 118 4.74 -9.97 2.41
N GLY A 119 4.87 -11.06 3.16
CA GLY A 119 5.82 -12.14 2.90
C GLY A 119 5.26 -13.26 2.02
N LEU A 120 4.00 -13.15 1.57
CA LEU A 120 3.41 -14.15 0.68
C LEU A 120 4.04 -14.08 -0.70
N TYR A 121 4.60 -15.21 -1.16
CA TYR A 121 5.25 -15.30 -2.46
C TYR A 121 4.24 -15.29 -3.61
N ASP A 122 3.09 -15.94 -3.39
CA ASP A 122 2.07 -16.18 -4.39
C ASP A 122 0.84 -15.27 -4.18
N SER A 123 0.42 -14.60 -5.27
CA SER A 123 -0.79 -13.77 -5.33
C SER A 123 -2.08 -14.58 -5.46
N ALA A 124 -1.99 -15.90 -5.60
CA ALA A 124 -3.12 -16.82 -5.62
C ALA A 124 -3.52 -17.37 -4.23
N VAL A 125 -2.75 -17.07 -3.18
CA VAL A 125 -3.14 -17.41 -1.78
C VAL A 125 -4.51 -16.82 -1.46
N SER A 126 -5.46 -17.65 -1.06
CA SER A 126 -6.84 -17.24 -0.88
C SER A 126 -7.03 -16.47 0.42
N ASN A 127 -7.46 -15.21 0.30
CA ASN A 127 -7.79 -14.37 1.43
C ASN A 127 -8.75 -13.25 0.98
N SER A 128 -9.99 -13.29 1.49
CA SER A 128 -11.03 -12.34 1.09
C SER A 128 -10.66 -10.89 1.40
N PHE A 129 -9.98 -10.63 2.53
CA PHE A 129 -9.54 -9.27 2.88
C PHE A 129 -8.55 -8.76 1.84
N LEU A 130 -7.52 -9.53 1.51
CA LEU A 130 -6.50 -9.07 0.57
C LEU A 130 -7.11 -8.77 -0.82
N GLN A 131 -8.08 -9.56 -1.27
CA GLN A 131 -8.80 -9.33 -2.53
C GLN A 131 -9.68 -8.06 -2.47
N ILE A 132 -10.49 -7.87 -1.42
CA ILE A 132 -11.37 -6.70 -1.26
C ILE A 132 -10.57 -5.39 -1.24
N PHE A 133 -9.38 -5.42 -0.62
CA PHE A 133 -8.49 -4.27 -0.54
C PHE A 133 -7.57 -4.11 -1.76
N GLY A 134 -7.79 -4.86 -2.85
CA GLY A 134 -7.15 -4.60 -4.13
C GLY A 134 -5.71 -5.14 -4.25
N ARG A 135 -5.40 -6.26 -3.59
CA ARG A 135 -4.13 -6.99 -3.81
C ARG A 135 -3.98 -7.30 -5.31
N HIS A 136 -2.77 -7.08 -5.79
CA HIS A 136 -2.41 -7.36 -7.18
C HIS A 136 -2.41 -8.88 -7.44
N GLN A 137 -3.17 -9.32 -8.44
CA GLN A 137 -3.25 -10.73 -8.83
C GLN A 137 -2.03 -11.23 -9.62
N ARG A 138 -1.15 -10.32 -10.08
CA ARG A 138 0.08 -10.63 -10.85
C ARG A 138 -0.17 -11.48 -12.10
N GLN A 139 -1.32 -11.30 -12.76
CA GLN A 139 -1.62 -12.02 -14.00
C GLN A 139 -0.97 -11.35 -15.23
N ILE A 140 -0.78 -10.03 -15.18
CA ILE A 140 -0.06 -9.24 -16.19
C ILE A 140 0.96 -8.33 -15.51
N THR A 141 2.01 -7.96 -16.23
CA THR A 141 3.13 -7.12 -15.75
C THR A 141 2.77 -5.63 -15.57
N CYS A 142 1.48 -5.28 -15.59
CA CYS A 142 1.00 -3.92 -15.49
C CYS A 142 0.59 -3.59 -14.05
N ASP A 143 1.04 -2.43 -13.55
CA ASP A 143 0.62 -1.92 -12.22
C ASP A 143 -0.88 -1.62 -12.15
N CYS A 144 -1.53 -1.45 -13.30
CA CYS A 144 -2.96 -1.18 -13.44
C CYS A 144 -3.90 -2.26 -12.87
N GLN A 145 -3.41 -3.47 -12.56
CA GLN A 145 -4.24 -4.48 -11.89
C GLN A 145 -4.37 -4.24 -10.38
N ARG A 146 -3.53 -3.37 -9.80
CA ARG A 146 -3.65 -2.98 -8.40
C ARG A 146 -4.64 -1.83 -8.32
N SER A 147 -5.62 -1.94 -7.42
CA SER A 147 -6.58 -0.86 -7.18
C SER A 147 -6.43 -0.31 -5.77
N ASP A 148 -6.02 0.94 -5.70
CA ASP A 148 -6.00 1.74 -4.47
C ASP A 148 -7.23 2.62 -4.30
N GLN A 149 -8.24 2.44 -5.16
CA GLN A 149 -9.48 3.20 -5.11
C GLN A 149 -10.33 2.76 -3.90
N PRO A 150 -10.85 3.72 -3.11
CA PRO A 150 -11.77 3.41 -2.03
C PRO A 150 -13.09 2.90 -2.61
N THR A 151 -13.64 1.85 -2.02
CA THR A 151 -14.95 1.30 -2.41
C THR A 151 -15.87 1.16 -1.20
N VAL A 152 -17.18 1.21 -1.45
CA VAL A 152 -18.19 0.98 -0.39
C VAL A 152 -18.03 -0.41 0.23
N VAL A 153 -17.65 -1.41 -0.57
CA VAL A 153 -17.38 -2.78 -0.10
C VAL A 153 -16.24 -2.80 0.92
N GLN A 154 -15.16 -2.05 0.69
CA GLN A 154 -14.06 -1.92 1.66
C GLN A 154 -14.54 -1.27 2.97
N ALA A 155 -15.35 -0.20 2.88
CA ALA A 155 -15.90 0.45 4.06
C ALA A 155 -16.83 -0.48 4.85
N LEU A 156 -17.69 -1.23 4.16
CA LEU A 156 -18.58 -2.19 4.80
C LEU A 156 -17.81 -3.34 5.44
N HIS A 157 -16.75 -3.84 4.78
CA HIS A 157 -15.88 -4.87 5.33
C HIS A 157 -15.14 -4.40 6.57
N TRP A 158 -14.74 -3.13 6.64
CA TRP A 158 -14.13 -2.56 7.84
C TRP A 158 -15.09 -2.50 9.03
N ASN A 159 -16.33 -2.06 8.80
CA ASN A 159 -17.31 -1.85 9.87
C ASN A 159 -17.96 -3.16 10.33
N ASN A 160 -18.26 -4.06 9.39
CA ASN A 160 -19.08 -5.24 9.65
C ASN A 160 -18.39 -6.56 9.26
N GLY A 161 -17.20 -6.52 8.67
CA GLY A 161 -16.54 -7.70 8.16
C GLY A 161 -15.92 -8.57 9.25
N ASN A 162 -15.82 -9.85 8.94
CA ASN A 162 -15.34 -10.88 9.85
C ASN A 162 -13.84 -10.72 10.16
N THR A 163 -13.04 -10.13 9.27
CA THR A 163 -11.59 -10.01 9.47
C THR A 163 -11.23 -9.28 10.76
N LEU A 164 -11.91 -8.18 11.08
CA LEU A 164 -11.65 -7.43 12.30
C LEU A 164 -12.45 -8.00 13.48
N ASN A 165 -13.75 -8.25 13.28
CA ASN A 165 -14.65 -8.70 14.35
C ASN A 165 -14.27 -10.06 14.93
N ASP A 166 -13.86 -11.02 14.10
CA ASP A 166 -13.44 -12.35 14.57
C ASP A 166 -12.11 -12.26 15.34
N LYS A 167 -11.19 -11.40 14.89
CA LYS A 167 -9.92 -11.18 15.58
C LYS A 167 -10.09 -10.48 16.93
N LEU A 168 -11.03 -9.52 17.03
CA LEU A 168 -11.33 -8.84 18.29
C LEU A 168 -12.05 -9.75 19.30
N SER A 169 -12.92 -10.64 18.81
CA SER A 169 -13.65 -11.60 19.64
C SER A 169 -12.84 -12.85 20.00
N HIS A 170 -11.69 -13.06 19.36
CA HIS A 170 -10.80 -14.18 19.66
C HIS A 170 -10.29 -14.14 21.10
N LYS A 171 -10.21 -15.31 21.75
CA LYS A 171 -9.81 -15.43 23.18
C LYS A 171 -8.41 -14.90 23.47
N GLU A 172 -7.51 -15.04 22.50
CA GLU A 172 -6.11 -14.58 22.61
C GLU A 172 -5.92 -13.12 22.16
N SER A 173 -7.01 -12.43 21.79
CA SER A 173 -6.90 -11.04 21.34
C SER A 173 -6.36 -10.12 22.43
N ILE A 174 -5.78 -9.00 22.01
CA ILE A 174 -5.34 -7.95 22.93
C ILE A 174 -6.47 -7.46 23.85
N VAL A 175 -7.70 -7.38 23.34
CA VAL A 175 -8.88 -6.91 24.06
C VAL A 175 -9.26 -7.89 25.17
N SER A 176 -9.29 -9.20 24.87
CA SER A 176 -9.57 -10.23 25.86
C SER A 176 -8.54 -10.21 27.00
N ARG A 177 -7.26 -9.97 26.70
CA ARG A 177 -6.21 -9.83 27.73
C ARG A 177 -6.35 -8.57 28.55
N TRP A 178 -6.86 -7.47 27.99
CA TRP A 178 -7.13 -6.25 28.75
C TRP A 178 -8.33 -6.41 29.67
N ASN A 179 -9.41 -7.03 29.18
CA ASN A 179 -10.58 -7.32 30.00
C ASN A 179 -10.27 -8.29 31.14
N ALA A 180 -9.35 -9.25 30.94
CA ALA A 180 -8.92 -10.18 31.99
C ALA A 180 -8.01 -9.55 33.07
N LYS A 181 -7.50 -8.32 32.86
CA LYS A 181 -6.65 -7.60 33.81
C LYS A 181 -7.42 -6.58 34.66
N GLN A 182 -8.69 -6.35 34.37
CA GLN A 182 -9.61 -5.54 35.18
C GLN A 182 -10.29 -6.41 36.23
#